data_AF-A0A2R6T728-F1
#
_entry.id   AF-A0A2R6T728-F1
#
_cell.length_a   1.000
_cell.length_b   1.000
_cell.length_c   1.000
_cell.angle_alpha   90.00
_cell.angle_beta   90.00
_cell.angle_gamma   90.00
#
_symmetry.space_group_name_H-M   'P 1'
#
loop_
_entity.id
_entity.type
_entity.pdbx_description
1 polymer ?
#
loop_
_entity_poly.entity_id
_entity_poly.type
_entity_poly.pdbx_seq_one_letter_code
_entity_poly.pdbx_strand_id
1 'polypeptide(L)'
;MIKDLRNKIKQGDCRKIMKNLPDKTIDLVLTNPPYGTNKKDLVLDPFLGSGTTAIACKKLSRDYLGMEINKEYIKIAKKRLNKIRGEKVTLKEYNK
;
A
#
# COMPACT_ATOMS: atom_id res chain seq x y z
N MET A 1 -8.23 5.60 -14.67
CA MET A 1 -7.71 6.36 -13.51
C MET A 1 -7.42 5.51 -12.27
N ILE A 2 -8.28 4.57 -11.84
CA ILE A 2 -8.10 3.81 -10.57
C ILE A 2 -7.01 2.71 -10.61
N LYS A 3 -6.72 2.12 -11.77
CA LYS A 3 -5.73 1.03 -11.91
C LYS A 3 -4.30 1.42 -11.47
N ASP A 4 -3.98 2.71 -11.43
CA ASP A 4 -2.62 3.20 -11.14
C ASP A 4 -2.29 3.30 -9.62
N LEU A 5 -3.23 2.96 -8.74
CA LEU A 5 -3.06 3.05 -7.27
C LEU A 5 -2.82 1.70 -6.58
N ARG A 6 -3.14 0.59 -7.25
CA ARG A 6 -3.13 -0.76 -6.67
C ARG A 6 -1.70 -1.32 -6.59
N ASN A 7 -1.41 -2.02 -5.50
CA ASN A 7 -0.15 -2.71 -5.20
C ASN A 7 1.08 -1.79 -5.22
N LYS A 8 0.94 -0.60 -4.64
CA LYS A 8 2.00 0.41 -4.60
C LYS A 8 2.32 0.89 -3.20
N ILE A 9 3.57 1.32 -3.06
CA ILE A 9 4.05 2.07 -1.90
C ILE A 9 4.37 3.49 -2.38
N LYS A 10 3.76 4.48 -1.74
CA LYS A 10 4.09 5.90 -1.93
C LYS A 10 4.94 6.40 -0.77
N GLN A 11 6.09 6.98 -1.08
CA GLN A 11 6.95 7.59 -0.08
C GLN A 11 6.47 9.01 0.23
N GLY A 12 6.20 9.32 1.50
CA GLY A 12 5.89 10.68 1.95
C GLY A 12 4.84 10.76 3.06
N ASP A 13 4.50 11.98 3.46
CA ASP A 13 3.44 12.26 4.44
C ASP A 13 2.06 11.89 3.88
N CYS A 14 1.39 10.94 4.53
CA CYS A 14 0.09 10.44 4.10
C CYS A 14 -0.96 11.57 3.96
N ARG A 15 -0.92 12.61 4.81
CA ARG A 15 -1.85 13.75 4.74
C ARG A 15 -1.67 14.55 3.45
N LYS A 16 -0.44 14.65 2.93
CA LYS A 16 -0.16 15.31 1.65
C LYS A 16 -0.58 14.44 0.47
N ILE A 17 -0.35 13.13 0.56
CA ILE A 17 -0.65 12.18 -0.49
C ILE A 17 -2.18 12.02 -0.64
N MET A 18 -2.89 11.84 0.46
CA MET A 18 -4.34 11.58 0.49
C MET A 18 -5.17 12.72 -0.13
N LYS A 19 -4.73 13.97 -0.04
CA LYS A 19 -5.38 15.13 -0.69
C LYS A 19 -5.53 15.00 -2.21
N ASN A 20 -4.78 14.11 -2.84
CA ASN A 20 -4.75 13.94 -4.30
C ASN A 20 -5.29 12.55 -4.71
N LEU A 21 -5.88 11.81 -3.76
CA LEU A 21 -6.61 10.59 -4.08
C LEU A 21 -8.01 10.99 -4.56
N PRO A 22 -8.50 10.43 -5.69
CA PRO A 22 -9.87 10.65 -6.12
C PRO A 22 -10.87 10.08 -5.11
N ASP A 23 -12.05 10.68 -5.03
CA ASP A 23 -13.13 10.22 -4.17
C ASP A 23 -13.53 8.76 -4.48
N LYS A 24 -14.00 8.05 -3.44
CA LYS A 24 -14.50 6.68 -3.53
C LYS A 24 -13.49 5.66 -4.13
N THR A 25 -12.20 5.91 -3.97
CA THR A 25 -11.14 4.98 -4.43
C THR A 25 -10.71 3.96 -3.40
N ILE A 26 -10.92 4.23 -2.11
CA ILE A 26 -10.47 3.38 -1.00
C ILE A 26 -11.67 2.62 -0.44
N ASP A 27 -11.58 1.29 -0.46
CA ASP A 27 -12.62 0.41 0.07
C ASP A 27 -12.48 0.24 1.59
N LEU A 28 -11.23 0.26 2.10
CA LEU A 28 -10.93 0.12 3.53
C LEU A 28 -9.65 0.88 3.92
N VAL A 29 -9.70 1.58 5.05
CA VAL A 29 -8.52 2.14 5.73
C VAL A 29 -8.17 1.25 6.91
N LEU A 30 -6.90 0.84 7.02
CA LEU A 30 -6.54 -0.28 7.88
C LEU A 30 -5.22 -0.03 8.66
N THR A 31 -5.23 -0.31 9.97
CA THR A 31 -4.04 -0.23 10.86
C THR A 31 -3.64 -1.60 11.47
N ASN A 32 -4.33 -2.69 11.12
CA ASN A 32 -4.09 -4.09 11.55
C ASN A 32 -4.40 -5.07 10.39
N PRO A 33 -4.08 -6.38 10.42
CA PRO A 33 -4.29 -7.28 9.25
C PRO A 33 -5.74 -7.29 8.69
N PRO A 34 -5.96 -7.62 7.40
CA PRO A 34 -7.22 -7.34 6.69
C PRO A 34 -8.34 -8.35 7.00
N TYR A 35 -8.92 -8.24 8.20
CA TYR A 35 -10.14 -8.95 8.58
C TYR A 35 -11.35 -8.33 7.86
N GLY A 36 -12.32 -9.16 7.44
CA GLY A 36 -13.59 -8.68 6.85
C GLY A 36 -13.51 -8.09 5.44
N THR A 37 -12.43 -8.32 4.68
CA THR A 37 -12.28 -7.86 3.29
C THR A 37 -12.53 -8.96 2.26
N ASN A 38 -12.96 -8.57 1.06
CA ASN A 38 -13.10 -9.44 -0.10
C ASN A 38 -11.83 -9.46 -0.96
N LYS A 39 -11.73 -10.46 -1.84
CA LYS A 39 -10.65 -10.49 -2.84
C LYS A 39 -10.76 -9.26 -3.74
N LYS A 40 -9.62 -8.67 -4.12
CA LYS A 40 -9.49 -7.45 -4.96
C LYS A 40 -9.94 -6.13 -4.32
N ASP A 41 -10.37 -6.10 -3.06
CA ASP A 41 -10.56 -4.83 -2.34
C ASP A 41 -9.22 -4.08 -2.27
N LEU A 42 -9.27 -2.75 -2.36
CA LEU A 42 -8.11 -1.88 -2.19
C LEU A 42 -7.98 -1.45 -0.72
N VAL A 43 -7.00 -2.01 -0.04
CA VAL A 43 -6.64 -1.69 1.35
C VAL A 43 -5.66 -0.52 1.39
N LEU A 44 -6.03 0.56 2.08
CA LEU A 44 -5.14 1.69 2.37
C LEU A 44 -4.45 1.49 3.73
N ASP A 45 -3.12 1.55 3.72
CA ASP A 45 -2.29 1.65 4.92
C ASP A 45 -1.50 2.97 4.90
N PRO A 46 -1.89 3.99 5.69
CA PRO A 46 -1.22 5.28 5.70
C PRO A 46 0.14 5.28 6.43
N PHE A 47 0.47 4.22 7.17
CA PHE A 47 1.69 4.08 7.97
C PHE A 47 2.29 2.69 7.80
N LEU A 48 2.62 2.36 6.55
CA LEU A 48 2.98 1.03 6.10
C LEU A 48 4.16 0.43 6.87
N GLY A 49 5.09 1.26 7.35
CA GLY A 49 6.27 0.84 8.09
C GLY A 49 7.04 -0.23 7.33
N SER A 50 7.25 -1.38 7.98
CA SER A 50 7.97 -2.51 7.38
C SER A 50 7.16 -3.31 6.35
N GLY A 51 5.90 -2.97 6.05
CA GLY A 51 5.11 -3.57 4.97
C GLY A 51 4.28 -4.80 5.33
N THR A 52 3.95 -5.02 6.61
CA THR A 52 3.16 -6.18 7.05
C THR A 52 1.77 -6.22 6.41
N THR A 53 1.09 -5.08 6.30
CA THR A 53 -0.23 -4.98 5.64
C THR A 53 -0.18 -5.35 4.17
N ALA A 54 0.82 -4.83 3.43
CA ALA A 54 1.02 -5.17 2.02
C ALA A 54 1.30 -6.67 1.80
N ILE A 55 2.08 -7.29 2.70
CA ILE A 55 2.36 -8.72 2.68
C ILE A 55 1.09 -9.54 2.90
N ALA A 56 0.28 -9.16 3.89
CA ALA A 56 -1.00 -9.81 4.16
C ALA A 56 -1.94 -9.70 2.95
N CYS A 57 -2.05 -8.50 2.36
CA CYS A 57 -2.87 -8.28 1.16
C CYS A 57 -2.43 -9.20 0.00
N LYS A 58 -1.12 -9.28 -0.28
CA LYS A 58 -0.59 -10.16 -1.33
C LYS A 58 -0.92 -11.64 -1.08
N LYS A 59 -0.74 -12.13 0.14
CA LYS A 59 -1.08 -13.52 0.52
C LYS A 59 -2.57 -13.82 0.40
N LEU A 60 -3.39 -12.80 0.64
CA LEU A 60 -4.84 -12.92 0.67
C LEU A 60 -5.51 -12.56 -0.68
N SER A 61 -4.75 -12.26 -1.74
CA SER A 61 -5.30 -11.81 -3.04
C SER A 61 -6.14 -10.53 -2.92
N ARG A 62 -5.67 -9.59 -2.12
CA ARG A 62 -6.17 -8.21 -2.00
C ARG A 62 -5.14 -7.25 -2.59
N ASP A 63 -5.62 -6.09 -3.05
CA ASP A 63 -4.74 -5.02 -3.48
C ASP A 63 -4.48 -4.06 -2.32
N TYR A 64 -3.35 -3.35 -2.36
CA TYR A 64 -3.03 -2.37 -1.33
C TYR A 64 -2.48 -1.06 -1.90
N LEU A 65 -2.67 0.01 -1.15
CA LEU A 65 -1.92 1.26 -1.29
C LEU A 65 -1.29 1.58 0.06
N GLY A 66 0.03 1.47 0.14
CA GLY A 66 0.78 1.77 1.35
C GLY A 66 1.48 3.12 1.28
N MET A 67 1.59 3.82 2.41
CA MET A 67 2.33 5.07 2.53
C MET A 67 3.32 4.98 3.68
N GLU A 68 4.53 5.49 3.49
CA GLU A 68 5.54 5.54 4.54
C GLU A 68 6.45 6.75 4.32
N ILE A 69 6.78 7.48 5.38
CA ILE A 69 7.60 8.68 5.28
C ILE A 69 9.09 8.33 5.31
N ASN A 70 9.47 7.27 6.03
CA ASN A 70 10.85 6.88 6.23
C ASN A 70 11.33 5.95 5.11
N LYS A 71 12.35 6.41 4.38
CA LYS A 71 12.97 5.71 3.26
C LYS A 71 13.55 4.33 3.63
N GLU A 72 14.07 4.17 4.83
CA GLU A 72 14.62 2.88 5.28
C GLU A 72 13.53 1.83 5.50
N TYR A 73 12.40 2.23 6.10
CA TYR A 73 11.25 1.33 6.24
C TYR A 73 10.67 0.92 4.88
N ILE A 74 10.65 1.82 3.90
CA ILE A 74 10.26 1.50 2.51
C ILE A 74 11.20 0.45 1.90
N LYS A 75 12.51 0.57 2.10
CA LYS A 75 13.48 -0.44 1.61
C LYS A 75 13.22 -1.80 2.26
N ILE A 76 12.97 -1.83 3.57
CA ILE A 76 12.62 -3.05 4.30
C ILE A 76 11.33 -3.68 3.75
N ALA A 77 10.28 -2.87 3.56
CA ALA A 77 8.99 -3.32 3.03
C ALA A 77 9.14 -3.96 1.64
N LYS A 78 9.88 -3.32 0.73
CA LYS A 78 10.17 -3.88 -0.60
C LYS A 78 10.93 -5.20 -0.52
N LYS A 79 11.98 -5.26 0.30
CA LYS A 79 12.78 -6.48 0.48
C LYS A 79 11.90 -7.63 0.95
N ARG A 80 10.95 -7.37 1.86
CA ARG A 80 9.98 -8.38 2.33
C ARG A 80 8.97 -8.76 1.23
N LEU A 81 8.42 -7.79 0.50
CA LEU A 81 7.45 -8.03 -0.58
C LEU A 81 8.04 -8.80 -1.76
N ASN A 82 9.29 -8.54 -2.12
CA ASN A 82 10.00 -9.22 -3.20
C ASN A 82 10.26 -10.71 -2.90
N LYS A 83 10.29 -11.10 -1.61
CA LYS A 83 10.40 -12.52 -1.21
C LYS A 83 9.10 -13.30 -1.40
N ILE A 84 7.97 -12.62 -1.62
CA ILE A 84 6.67 -13.26 -1.79
C ILE A 84 6.39 -13.39 -3.29
N ARG A 85 6.23 -14.64 -3.77
CA ARG A 85 5.83 -14.94 -5.16
C ARG A 85 4.52 -14.20 -5.53
N GLY A 86 4.46 -13.62 -6.72
CA GLY A 86 3.37 -12.78 -7.24
C GLY A 86 3.88 -11.46 -7.83
N GLU A 87 3.02 -10.68 -8.50
CA GLU A 87 3.37 -9.47 -9.30
C GLU A 87 4.41 -8.52 -8.65
N LYS A 88 5.22 -7.89 -9.51
CA LYS A 88 6.26 -6.91 -9.15
C LYS A 88 5.62 -5.65 -8.53
N VAL A 89 6.09 -5.27 -7.35
CA VAL A 89 5.68 -4.01 -6.69
C VAL A 89 6.38 -2.83 -7.37
N THR A 90 5.62 -1.80 -7.74
CA THR A 90 6.15 -0.58 -8.37
C THR A 90 6.15 0.60 -7.39
N LEU A 91 7.06 1.55 -7.61
CA LEU A 91 7.23 2.72 -6.77
C LEU A 91 6.80 3.99 -7.47
N LYS A 92 6.21 4.87 -6.69
CA LYS A 92 6.15 6.29 -7.02
C LYS A 92 6.61 7.07 -5.79
N GLU A 93 7.75 7.73 -5.91
CA GLU A 93 8.13 8.77 -4.96
C GLU A 93 7.10 9.89 -5.07
N TYR A 94 6.58 10.33 -3.93
CA TYR A 94 5.66 11.46 -3.92
C TYR A 94 6.46 12.72 -3.63
N ASN A 95 6.99 13.31 -4.70
CA ASN A 95 7.67 14.59 -4.67
C ASN A 95 6.62 15.64 -5.04
N LYS A 96 6.06 16.34 -4.05
CA LYS A 96 5.24 17.54 -4.26
C LYS A 96 5.92 18.71 -3.55
#